data_AF-A0A286E8C0-F1
#
_entry.id   AF-A0A286E8C0-F1
#
_cell.length_a   1.000
_cell.length_b   1.000
_cell.length_c   1.000
_cell.angle_alpha   90.00
_cell.angle_beta   90.00
_cell.angle_gamma   90.00
#
_symmetry.space_group_name_H-M   'P 1'
#
loop_
_entity.id
_entity.type
_entity.pdbx_description
1 polymer ?
#
loop_
_entity_poly.entity_id
_entity_poly.type
_entity_poly.pdbx_seq_one_letter_code
_entity_poly.pdbx_strand_id
1 'polypeptide(L)'
;MSSDLYLDYDMLRANRDNIRGIAELMEEPCRAMAEVDGASMGVSRLERRMDDFGEEWEYGISQLAEFADNAADGLDEILRSFQAIDEGLEACLREESTEGDGGDLAA
;
A
#
# COMPACT_ATOMS: atom_id res chain seq x y z
N MET A 1 -0.36 15.73 -19.93
CA MET A 1 -1.46 15.18 -19.11
C MET A 1 -1.43 13.65 -19.07
N SER A 2 -0.28 12.98 -18.98
CA SER A 2 -0.20 11.50 -18.96
C SER A 2 0.79 10.97 -17.92
N SER A 3 1.30 11.84 -17.06
CA SER A 3 2.34 11.51 -16.07
C SER A 3 1.77 11.15 -14.70
N ASP A 4 0.58 11.62 -14.34
CA ASP A 4 -0.08 11.27 -13.05
C ASP A 4 -0.38 9.79 -12.95
N LEU A 5 -1.11 9.25 -13.93
CA LEU A 5 -1.51 7.84 -13.91
C LEU A 5 -0.29 6.89 -13.89
N TYR A 6 0.83 7.29 -14.49
CA TYR A 6 2.05 6.49 -14.53
C TYR A 6 2.81 6.54 -13.19
N LEU A 7 2.81 7.68 -12.50
CA LEU A 7 3.33 7.81 -11.14
C LEU A 7 2.54 6.94 -10.14
N ASP A 8 1.22 6.84 -10.29
CA ASP A 8 0.36 6.00 -9.44
C ASP A 8 0.69 4.51 -9.55
N TYR A 9 1.01 4.01 -10.75
CA TYR A 9 1.40 2.60 -10.93
C TYR A 9 2.71 2.22 -10.25
N ASP A 10 3.68 3.12 -10.21
CA ASP A 10 4.93 2.90 -9.49
C ASP A 10 4.69 2.88 -7.97
N MET A 11 3.79 3.73 -7.47
CA MET A 11 3.41 3.77 -6.05
C MET A 11 2.67 2.50 -5.62
N LEU A 12 1.74 2.00 -6.45
CA LEU A 12 1.07 0.69 -6.27
C LEU A 12 2.06 -0.47 -6.21
N ARG A 13 3.04 -0.47 -7.10
CA ARG A 13 4.04 -1.53 -7.18
C ARG A 13 4.92 -1.53 -5.95
N ALA A 14 5.38 -0.36 -5.52
CA ALA A 14 6.13 -0.20 -4.28
C ALA A 14 5.32 -0.69 -3.08
N ASN A 15 4.04 -0.33 -3.00
CA ASN A 15 3.18 -0.77 -1.91
C ASN A 15 2.99 -2.29 -1.87
N ARG A 16 2.72 -2.91 -3.02
CA ARG A 16 2.60 -4.37 -3.15
C ARG A 16 3.90 -5.09 -2.78
N ASP A 17 5.05 -4.57 -3.20
CA ASP A 17 6.34 -5.18 -2.89
C ASP A 17 6.68 -5.01 -1.39
N ASN A 18 6.32 -3.88 -0.77
CA ASN A 18 6.42 -3.68 0.67
C ASN A 18 5.54 -4.68 1.46
N ILE A 19 4.27 -4.87 1.07
CA ILE A 19 3.38 -5.85 1.71
C ILE A 19 3.97 -7.28 1.67
N ARG A 20 4.66 -7.63 0.58
CA ARG A 20 5.35 -8.92 0.46
C ARG A 20 6.55 -9.05 1.38
N GLY A 21 7.34 -7.99 1.53
CA GLY A 21 8.48 -7.98 2.45
C GLY A 21 8.08 -8.14 3.92
N ILE A 22 6.89 -7.68 4.31
CA ILE A 22 6.39 -7.81 5.69
C ILE A 22 6.17 -9.27 6.09
N ALA A 23 5.68 -10.11 5.16
CA ALA A 23 5.50 -11.53 5.44
C ALA A 23 6.85 -12.19 5.78
N GLU A 24 7.92 -11.82 5.08
CA GLU A 24 9.27 -12.32 5.34
C GLU A 24 9.81 -11.81 6.68
N LEU A 25 9.62 -10.51 6.97
CA LEU A 25 10.07 -9.86 8.20
C LEU A 25 9.39 -10.42 9.45
N MET A 26 8.11 -10.80 9.35
CA MET A 26 7.36 -11.43 10.45
C MET A 26 7.67 -12.93 10.61
N GLU A 27 8.15 -13.61 9.57
CA GLU A 27 8.40 -15.04 9.62
C GLU A 27 9.78 -15.38 10.20
N GLU A 28 10.74 -14.45 10.10
CA GLU A 28 12.11 -14.62 10.59
C GLU A 28 12.21 -14.78 12.11
N PRO A 29 11.61 -13.92 12.97
CA PRO A 29 11.64 -14.10 14.42
C PRO A 29 10.95 -15.40 14.86
N CYS A 30 9.85 -15.77 14.19
CA CYS A 30 9.12 -17.01 14.42
C CYS A 30 10.01 -18.25 14.14
N ARG A 31 10.73 -18.26 13.02
CA ARG A 31 11.69 -19.32 12.69
C ARG A 31 12.84 -19.37 13.70
N ALA A 32 13.39 -18.21 14.05
CA ALA A 32 14.48 -18.07 15.00
C ALA A 32 14.12 -18.63 16.40
N MET A 33 12.85 -18.54 16.79
CA MET A 33 12.31 -19.10 18.02
C MET A 33 12.02 -20.61 17.90
N ALA A 34 11.55 -21.08 16.74
CA ALA A 34 11.31 -22.49 16.48
C ALA A 34 12.60 -23.35 16.44
N GLU A 35 13.74 -22.75 16.08
CA GLU A 35 15.05 -23.40 16.13
C GLU A 35 15.60 -23.57 17.57
N VAL A 36 14.95 -22.97 18.57
CA VAL A 36 15.36 -23.13 19.97
C VAL A 36 14.80 -24.43 20.54
N ASP A 37 15.67 -25.42 20.73
CA ASP A 37 15.36 -26.60 21.51
C ASP A 37 15.35 -26.28 23.02
N GLY A 38 14.16 -26.25 23.61
CA GLY A 38 13.94 -25.91 25.03
C GLY A 38 14.62 -26.88 26.02
N ALA A 39 15.04 -28.06 25.56
CA ALA A 39 15.77 -29.02 26.40
C ALA A 39 17.26 -28.67 26.58
N SER A 40 17.82 -27.82 25.72
CA SER A 40 19.25 -27.50 25.68
C SER A 40 19.60 -26.04 26.03
N MET A 41 18.61 -25.15 26.19
CA MET A 41 18.83 -23.79 26.70
C MET A 41 18.58 -23.69 28.22
N GLY A 42 19.54 -23.10 28.94
CA GLY A 42 19.32 -22.65 30.32
C GLY A 42 18.39 -21.43 30.39
N VAL A 43 17.70 -21.26 31.52
CA VAL A 43 16.64 -20.24 31.75
C VAL A 43 17.06 -18.83 31.34
N SER A 44 18.27 -18.38 31.69
CA SER A 44 18.75 -17.03 31.35
C SER A 44 18.96 -16.81 29.85
N ARG A 45 19.22 -17.89 29.09
CA ARG A 45 19.37 -17.79 27.63
C ARG A 45 18.01 -17.72 26.94
N LEU A 46 17.02 -18.42 27.50
CA LEU A 46 15.63 -18.34 27.07
C LEU A 46 15.03 -16.95 27.33
N GLU A 47 15.27 -16.39 28.52
CA GLU A 47 14.82 -15.04 28.89
C GLU A 47 15.30 -14.00 27.88
N ARG A 48 16.63 -13.94 27.64
CA ARG A 48 17.18 -13.02 26.64
C ARG A 48 16.61 -13.23 25.24
N ARG A 49 16.40 -14.49 24.83
CA ARG A 49 15.85 -14.81 23.50
C ARG A 49 14.38 -14.40 23.37
N MET A 50 13.61 -14.45 24.46
CA MET A 50 12.24 -13.94 24.48
C MET A 50 12.20 -12.41 24.44
N ASP A 51 13.13 -11.74 25.12
CA ASP A 51 13.28 -10.28 25.03
C ASP A 51 13.65 -9.88 23.59
N ASP A 52 14.69 -10.49 23.01
CA ASP A 52 15.11 -10.25 21.61
C ASP A 52 13.94 -10.48 20.63
N PHE A 53 13.19 -11.58 20.80
CA PHE A 53 12.00 -11.86 19.98
C PHE A 53 10.92 -10.79 20.16
N GLY A 54 10.65 -10.35 21.38
CA GLY A 54 9.66 -9.33 21.67
C GLY A 54 9.99 -8.00 20.99
N GLU A 55 11.24 -7.57 21.07
CA GLU A 55 11.73 -6.34 20.44
C GLU A 55 11.63 -6.41 18.90
N GLU A 56 12.09 -7.51 18.29
CA GLU A 56 12.01 -7.72 16.84
C GLU A 56 10.56 -7.80 16.36
N TRP A 57 9.68 -8.43 17.14
CA TRP A 57 8.26 -8.57 16.82
C TRP A 57 7.50 -7.25 16.94
N GLU A 58 7.78 -6.47 17.97
CA GLU A 58 7.19 -5.13 18.15
C GLU A 58 7.61 -4.20 16.99
N TYR A 59 8.89 -4.24 16.60
CA TYR A 59 9.38 -3.52 15.44
C TYR A 59 8.67 -3.96 14.16
N GLY A 60 8.55 -5.27 13.92
CA GLY A 60 7.88 -5.82 12.74
C GLY A 60 6.42 -5.41 12.64
N ILE A 61 5.69 -5.40 13.77
CA ILE A 61 4.31 -4.90 13.82
C ILE A 61 4.23 -3.41 13.51
N SER A 62 5.14 -2.60 14.07
CA SER A 62 5.18 -1.16 13.79
C SER A 62 5.42 -0.87 12.31
N GLN A 63 6.33 -1.62 11.68
CA GLN A 63 6.57 -1.52 10.25
C GLN A 63 5.35 -1.95 9.44
N LEU A 64 4.66 -3.03 9.85
CA LEU A 64 3.41 -3.47 9.22
C LEU A 64 2.33 -2.38 9.26
N ALA A 65 2.20 -1.67 10.37
CA ALA A 65 1.25 -0.56 10.49
C ALA A 65 1.60 0.60 9.55
N GLU A 66 2.85 1.04 9.53
CA GLU A 66 3.32 2.13 8.65
C GLU A 66 3.12 1.78 7.16
N PHE A 67 3.40 0.54 6.77
CA PHE A 67 3.17 0.11 5.39
C PHE A 67 1.69 0.00 5.03
N ALA A 68 0.84 -0.44 5.96
CA ALA A 68 -0.60 -0.50 5.76
C ALA A 68 -1.20 0.90 5.58
N ASP A 69 -0.75 1.88 6.36
CA ASP A 69 -1.15 3.29 6.21
C ASP A 69 -0.71 3.83 4.84
N ASN A 70 0.55 3.63 4.46
CA ASN A 70 1.06 4.02 3.13
C ASN A 70 0.31 3.32 1.98
N ALA A 71 -0.21 2.10 2.21
CA ALA A 71 -1.05 1.39 1.24
C ALA A 71 -2.40 2.05 1.06
N ALA A 72 -3.04 2.39 2.18
CA ALA A 72 -4.31 3.08 2.17
C ALA A 72 -4.19 4.44 1.47
N ASP A 73 -3.15 5.21 1.78
CA ASP A 73 -2.89 6.50 1.15
C ASP A 73 -2.71 6.38 -0.37
N GLY A 74 -1.99 5.36 -0.84
CA GLY A 74 -1.82 5.13 -2.28
C GLY A 74 -3.11 4.70 -2.98
N LEU A 75 -3.95 3.90 -2.32
CA LEU A 75 -5.27 3.54 -2.82
C LEU A 75 -6.21 4.75 -2.90
N ASP A 76 -6.15 5.65 -1.91
CA ASP A 76 -6.92 6.89 -1.90
C ASP A 76 -6.50 7.82 -3.04
N GLU A 77 -5.22 7.91 -3.35
CA GLU A 77 -4.74 8.75 -4.45
C GLU A 77 -5.22 8.24 -5.81
N ILE A 78 -5.16 6.92 -6.03
CA ILE A 78 -5.72 6.30 -7.24
C ILE A 78 -7.20 6.60 -7.38
N LEU A 79 -7.96 6.50 -6.28
CA LEU A 79 -9.38 6.78 -6.27
C LEU A 79 -9.66 8.23 -6.69
N ARG A 80 -8.86 9.20 -6.20
CA ARG A 80 -8.94 10.60 -6.60
C ARG A 80 -8.59 10.80 -8.07
N SER A 81 -7.53 10.16 -8.56
CA SER A 81 -7.11 10.21 -9.97
C SER A 81 -8.24 9.71 -10.88
N PHE A 82 -8.90 8.61 -10.54
CA PHE A 82 -10.06 8.12 -11.30
C PHE A 82 -11.24 9.07 -11.28
N GLN A 83 -11.58 9.64 -10.10
CA GLN A 83 -12.66 10.63 -9.99
C GLN A 83 -12.40 11.87 -10.86
N ALA A 84 -11.16 12.38 -10.85
CA ALA A 84 -10.79 13.52 -11.67
C ALA A 84 -10.89 13.22 -13.19
N ILE A 85 -10.53 12.00 -13.60
CA ILE A 85 -10.68 11.55 -15.00
C ILE A 85 -12.16 11.46 -15.37
N ASP A 86 -13.00 10.88 -14.52
CA ASP A 86 -14.43 10.75 -14.76
C ASP A 86 -15.12 12.13 -14.86
N GLU A 87 -14.80 13.06 -13.95
CA GLU A 87 -15.29 14.44 -14.00
C GLU A 87 -14.85 15.17 -15.27
N GLY A 88 -13.60 15.00 -15.69
CA GLY A 88 -13.06 15.57 -16.92
C GLY A 88 -13.75 15.00 -18.17
N LEU A 89 -14.03 13.70 -18.18
CA LEU A 89 -14.77 13.04 -19.26
C LEU A 89 -16.20 13.59 -19.34
N GLU A 90 -16.89 13.72 -18.21
CA GLU A 90 -18.25 14.27 -18.16
C GLU A 90 -18.30 15.72 -18.65
N ALA A 91 -17.29 16.53 -18.29
CA ALA A 91 -17.17 17.91 -18.75
C ALA A 91 -17.02 17.99 -20.28
N CYS A 92 -16.12 17.21 -20.88
CA CYS A 92 -15.94 17.16 -22.33
C CYS A 92 -17.21 16.73 -23.07
N LEU A 93 -17.92 15.71 -22.56
CA LEU A 93 -19.17 15.24 -23.16
C LEU A 93 -20.29 16.29 -23.08
N ARG A 94 -20.32 17.09 -22.01
CA ARG A 94 -21.27 18.19 -21.84
C ARG A 94 -20.98 19.36 -22.79
N GLU A 95 -19.71 19.69 -22.99
CA GLU A 95 -19.28 20.72 -23.94
C GLU A 95 -19.67 20.34 -25.38
N GLU A 96 -19.37 19.09 -25.80
CA GLU A 96 -19.73 18.58 -27.14
C GLU A 96 -21.24 18.58 -27.39
N SER A 97 -22.04 18.27 -26.35
CA SER A 97 -23.51 18.32 -26.41
C SER A 97 -24.05 19.75 -26.54
N THR A 98 -23.31 20.76 -26.10
CA THR A 98 -23.75 22.17 -26.12
C THR A 98 -23.38 22.85 -27.45
N GLU A 99 -22.30 22.43 -28.12
CA GLU A 99 -21.93 22.92 -29.45
C GLU A 99 -22.79 22.32 -30.59
N GLY A 100 -23.41 21.15 -30.37
CA GLY A 100 -24.31 20.51 -31.34
C GLY A 100 -25.70 21.16 -31.50
N ASP A 101 -26.18 21.90 -30.50
CA ASP A 101 -27.55 22.48 -30.48
C ASP A 101 -27.64 23.89 -31.12
N GLY A 102 -26.49 24.58 -31.30
CA GLY A 102 -26.45 25.94 -31.86
C GLY A 102 -26.47 26.04 -33.39
N GLY A 103 -26.45 24.92 -34.10
CA GLY A 103 -26.27 24.87 -35.57
C GLY A 103 -27.54 24.93 -36.43
N ASP A 104 -28.74 24.82 -35.84
CA ASP A 104 -30.00 24.63 -36.61
C ASP A 104 -30.95 25.84 -36.62
N LEU A 105 -30.45 27.06 -36.34
CA LEU A 105 -31.28 28.29 -36.36
C LEU A 105 -30.91 29.32 -37.44
N ALA A 106 -30.20 28.92 -38.49
CA ALA A 106 -29.96 29.77 -39.66
C ALA A 106 -30.18 29.01 -40.98
N ALA A 107 -31.45 28.83 -41.35
CA ALA A 107 -31.89 28.43 -42.69
C ALA A 107 -32.96 29.41 -43.21
#